data_AF-A0A3N5PAZ5-F1
#
_entry.id   AF-A0A3N5PAZ5-F1
#
_cell.length_a   1.000
_cell.length_b   1.000
_cell.length_c   1.000
_cell.angle_alpha   90.00
_cell.angle_beta   90.00
_cell.angle_gamma   90.00
#
_symmetry.space_group_name_H-M   'P 1'
#
loop_
_entity.id
_entity.type
_entity.pdbx_description
1 polymer ?
#
loop_
_entity_poly.entity_id
_entity_poly.type
_entity_poly.pdbx_seq_one_letter_code
_entity_poly.pdbx_strand_id
1 'polypeptide(L)' 'MGYISKVQVIQRGQKNRQYYFICPAPLAQALEIQKGEEIEWVVEDKQRLTIKRNSMKAGKAGRQSHAK' A
#
# COMPACT_ATOMS: atom_id res chain seq x y z
N MET A 1 -14.98 0.70 11.48
CA MET A 1 -14.34 -0.58 11.82
C MET A 1 -12.84 -0.41 11.70
N GLY A 2 -12.07 -0.70 12.76
CA GLY A 2 -10.61 -0.64 12.74
C GLY A 2 -10.03 -2.03 12.63
N TYR A 3 -8.95 -2.20 11.88
CA TYR A 3 -8.20 -3.45 11.82
C TYR A 3 -6.87 -3.27 12.55
N ILE A 4 -6.61 -4.12 13.53
CA ILE A 4 -5.33 -4.14 14.24
C ILE A 4 -4.42 -5.13 13.54
N SER A 5 -3.23 -4.68 13.13
CA SER A 5 -2.18 -5.55 12.59
C SER A 5 -0.89 -5.34 13.37
N LYS A 6 -0.05 -6.38 13.40
CA LYS A 6 1.28 -6.30 13.99
C LYS A 6 2.25 -5.74 12.95
N VAL A 7 3.11 -4.81 13.37
CA VAL A 7 4.24 -4.37 12.55
C VAL A 7 5.27 -5.48 12.49
N GLN A 8 5.74 -5.79 11.29
CA GLN A 8 6.83 -6.73 11.10
C GLN A 8 8.12 -5.96 10.83
N VAL A 9 9.22 -6.44 11.41
CA VAL A 9 10.54 -5.83 11.24
C VAL A 9 11.47 -6.88 10.68
N ILE A 10 12.00 -6.64 9.49
CA ILE A 10 13.02 -7.49 8.87
C ILE A 10 14.34 -6.74 8.94
N GLN A 11 15.28 -7.29 9.71
CA GLN A 11 16.63 -6.77 9.80
C GLN A 11 17.57 -7.61 8.94
N ARG A 12 18.27 -6.97 8.01
CA ARG A 12 19.28 -7.59 7.14
C ARG A 12 20.64 -6.95 7.42
N GLY A 13 21.53 -7.71 8.04
CA GLY A 13 22.82 -7.20 8.50
C GLY A 13 22.67 -6.13 9.57
N GLN A 14 23.70 -5.29 9.73
CA GLN A 14 23.75 -4.33 10.84
C GLN A 14 22.98 -3.03 10.59
N LYS A 15 22.82 -2.60 9.33
CA LYS A 15 22.27 -1.28 9.00
C LYS A 15 20.91 -1.30 8.32
N ASN A 16 20.48 -2.42 7.75
CA ASN A 16 19.23 -2.46 7.00
C ASN A 16 18.09 -2.98 7.89
N ARG A 17 17.14 -2.11 8.22
CA ARG A 17 15.96 -2.46 9.01
C ARG A 17 14.73 -1.99 8.26
N GLN A 18 13.92 -2.94 7.82
CA GLN A 18 12.71 -2.67 7.03
C GLN A 18 11.50 -2.97 7.90
N TYR A 19 10.61 -1.98 8.01
CA TYR A 19 9.35 -2.10 8.72
C TYR A 19 8.25 -2.34 7.70
N TYR A 20 7.46 -3.38 7.92
CA TYR A 20 6.36 -3.76 7.05
C TYR A 20 5.03 -3.55 7.76
N PHE A 21 4.17 -2.82 7.08
CA PHE A 21 2.76 -2.67 7.42
C PHE A 21 1.96 -3.50 6.42
N ILE A 22 1.12 -4.40 6.93
CA ILE A 22 0.26 -5.24 6.10
C ILE A 22 -1.11 -4.59 6.04
N CYS A 23 -1.62 -4.36 4.83
CA CYS A 23 -3.00 -3.98 4.60
C CYS A 23 -3.88 -5.26 4.64
N PRO A 24 -4.81 -5.40 5.61
CA PRO A 24 -5.69 -6.56 5.67
C PRO A 24 -6.58 -6.65 4.43
N ALA A 25 -6.83 -7.87 3.92
CA ALA A 25 -7.62 -8.08 2.71
C ALA A 25 -9.00 -7.40 2.74
N PRO A 26 -9.79 -7.43 3.84
CA PRO A 26 -11.07 -6.72 3.90
C PRO A 26 -10.93 -5.19 3.78
N LEU A 27 -9.86 -4.62 4.32
CA LEU A 27 -9.59 -3.18 4.21
C LEU A 27 -9.19 -2.81 2.78
N ALA A 28 -8.33 -3.61 2.16
CA ALA A 28 -7.96 -3.42 0.76
C ALA A 28 -9.17 -3.50 -0.17
N GLN A 29 -10.08 -4.45 0.09
CA GLN A 29 -11.32 -4.60 -0.68
C GLN A 29 -12.26 -3.39 -0.47
N ALA A 30 -12.46 -2.95 0.77
CA ALA A 30 -13.31 -1.80 1.08
C ALA A 30 -12.76 -0.48 0.50
N LEU A 31 -11.44 -0.38 0.36
CA LEU A 31 -10.78 0.75 -0.29
C LEU A 31 -10.62 0.58 -1.80
N GLU A 32 -11.08 -0.53 -2.38
CA GLU A 32 -10.91 -0.86 -3.80
C GLU A 32 -9.45 -0.70 -4.27
N ILE A 33 -8.52 -1.20 -3.44
CA ILE A 33 -7.09 -1.12 -3.70
C ILE A 33 -6.72 -2.03 -4.86
N GLN A 34 -5.90 -1.53 -5.78
CA GLN A 34 -5.44 -2.26 -6.95
C GLN A 34 -3.93 -2.52 -6.89
N LYS A 35 -3.52 -3.66 -7.45
CA LYS A 35 -2.09 -4.01 -7.55
C LYS A 35 -1.34 -2.94 -8.33
N GLY A 36 -0.31 -2.37 -7.71
CA GLY A 36 0.56 -1.39 -8.35
C GLY A 36 0.05 0.06 -8.31
N GLU A 37 -1.03 0.35 -7.57
CA GLU A 37 -1.42 1.74 -7.34
C GLU A 37 -0.40 2.46 -6.44
N GLU A 38 -0.27 3.77 -6.65
CA GLU A 38 0.55 4.63 -5.80
C GLU A 38 -0.28 5.15 -4.63
N ILE A 39 0.24 4.95 -3.43
CA ILE A 39 -0.34 5.49 -2.20
C ILE A 39 0.68 6.39 -1.51
N GLU A 40 0.20 7.50 -0.96
CA GLU A 40 0.96 8.42 -0.15
C GLU A 40 0.74 8.12 1.33
N TRP A 41 1.83 8.10 2.10
CA TRP A 41 1.81 7.94 3.54
C TRP A 41 2.07 9.30 4.19
N VAL A 42 1.12 9.78 4.98
CA VAL A 42 1.20 11.08 5.66
C VAL A 42 1.24 10.86 7.16
N VAL A 43 2.34 11.27 7.79
CA VAL A 43 2.46 11.26 9.26
C VAL A 43 1.74 12.49 9.80
N GLU A 44 0.66 12.26 10.54
CA GLU A 44 -0.05 13.35 11.22
C GLU A 44 0.58 13.63 12.58
N ASP A 45 0.87 12.58 13.35
CA ASP A 45 1.56 12.66 14.63
C ASP A 45 2.23 11.30 14.99
N LYS A 46 2.73 11.16 16.23
CA LYS A 46 3.41 9.93 16.70
C LYS A 46 2.49 8.70 16.79
N GLN A 47 1.18 8.90 16.80
CA GLN A 47 0.15 7.88 16.99
C GLN A 47 -0.72 7.70 15.73
N ARG A 48 -0.72 8.67 14.82
CA ARG A 48 -1.58 8.71 13.64
C ARG A 48 -0.79 8.81 12.34
N LEU A 49 -1.13 7.93 11.42
CA LEU A 49 -0.63 7.86 10.06
C LEU A 49 -1.84 7.72 9.14
N THR A 50 -1.93 8.59 8.14
CA THR A 50 -3.01 8.58 7.16
C THR A 50 -2.48 8.15 5.81
N ILE A 51 -3.22 7.26 5.14
CA ILE A 51 -2.92 6.84 3.77
C ILE A 51 -3.81 7.66 2.83
N LYS A 52 -3.19 8.40 1.92
CA LYS A 52 -3.90 9.11 0.85
C LYS A 52 -3.69 8.36 -0.45
N ARG A 53 -4.78 8.01 -1.10
CA ARG A 53 -4.73 7.48 -2.47
C ARG A 53 -4.53 8.65 -3.40
N ASN A 54 -3.48 8.62 -4.22
CA ASN A 54 -3.38 9.57 -5.31
C ASN A 54 -4.44 9.12 -6.33
N SER A 55 -5.43 9.97 -6.61
CA SER A 55 -6.52 9.62 -7.53
C SER A 55 -5.92 8.96 -8.75
N MET A 56 -6.34 7.73 -9.06
CA MET A 56 -5.80 6.97 -10.18
C MET A 56 -5.63 7.91 -11.36
N LYS A 57 -4.39 8.20 -11.79
CA LYS A 57 -4.20 8.49 -13.20
C LYS A 57 -4.77 7.26 -13.87
N ALA A 58 -5.95 7.39 -14.47
CA ALA A 58 -6.62 6.31 -15.17
C ALA A 58 -5.58 5.69 -16.11
N GLY A 59 -4.96 4.60 -15.65
CA GLY A 59 -3.80 4.01 -16.29
C GLY A 59 -4.33 3.40 -17.56
N LYS A 60 -4.07 4.08 -18.67
CA LYS A 60 -4.27 3.66 -20.06
C LYS A 60 -4.71 2.20 -20.17
N ALA A 61 -5.94 2.00 -20.63
CA ALA A 61 -6.38 0.77 -21.24
C ALA A 61 -5.43 0.44 -22.42
N GLY A 62 -4.32 -0.22 -22.11
CA GLY A 62 -3.29 -0.62 -23.04
C GLY A 62 -3.15 -2.13 -23.05
N ARG A 63 -4.26 -2.84 -23.24
CA ARG A 63 -4.19 -4.18 -23.83
C ARG A 63 -3.78 -3.99 -25.29
N GLN A 64 -2.47 -3.92 -25.57
CA GLN A 64 -2.01 -4.32 -26.88
C GLN A 64 -1.98 -5.85 -26.89
N SER A 65 -3.09 -6.35 -27.42
CA SER A 65 -3.29 -7.66 -28.00
C SER A 65 -2.00 -8.31 -28.50
N HIS A 66 -1.76 -9.50 -27.98
CA HIS A 66 -0.95 -10.54 -28.59
C HIS A 66 -1.32 -10.66 -30.08
N ALA A 67 -0.43 -10.23 -30.97
CA ALA A 67 -0.56 -10.45 -32.40
C ALA A 67 0.49 -11.50 -32.81
N LYS A 68 -0.07 -12.67 -33.15
CA LYS A 68 0.41 -13.77 -33.98
C LYS A 68 1.92 -13.91 -34.24
#